data_AF-A0A7G7MJF9-F1
#
_entry.id   AF-A0A7G7MJF9-F1
#
_cell.length_a   1.000
_cell.length_b   1.000
_cell.length_c   1.000
_cell.angle_alpha   90.00
_cell.angle_beta   90.00
_cell.angle_gamma   90.00
#
_symmetry.space_group_name_H-M   'P 1'
#
loop_
_entity.id
_entity.type
_entity.pdbx_description
1 polymer ?
#
loop_
_entity_poly.entity_id
_entity_poly.type
_entity_poly.pdbx_seq_one_letter_code
_entity_poly.pdbx_strand_id
1 'polypeptide(L)'
;MIDALVLVVVVALGALAVYGLVTTVLNRPPDRWTRLAVAGVVALLAVQAAIAAVRVFSGVELPETSTFLIYLVVSVCVLPIATQFATAEPTRWGGAVVAAGAIGTAVAVVRLQGLWDAGA
;
A
#
# COMPACT_ATOMS: atom_id res chain seq x y z
N MET A 1 -3.78 -15.57 1.65
CA MET A 1 -3.55 -14.83 0.38
C MET A 1 -2.48 -15.59 -0.38
N ILE A 2 -1.81 -15.03 -1.39
CA ILE A 2 -0.56 -15.65 -1.88
C ILE A 2 0.55 -15.03 -1.04
N ASP A 3 1.17 -15.79 -0.13
CA ASP A 3 2.20 -15.27 0.79
C ASP A 3 3.36 -14.62 0.05
N ALA A 4 3.78 -15.22 -1.07
CA ALA A 4 4.80 -14.65 -1.94
C ALA A 4 4.41 -13.27 -2.48
N LEU A 5 3.13 -13.05 -2.83
CA LEU A 5 2.65 -11.76 -3.32
C LEU A 5 2.61 -10.72 -2.20
N VAL A 6 2.17 -11.12 -1.00
CA VAL A 6 2.17 -10.23 0.17
C VAL A 6 3.59 -9.81 0.52
N LEU A 7 4.54 -10.74 0.51
CA LEU A 7 5.96 -10.44 0.74
C LEU A 7 6.47 -9.41 -0.27
N VAL A 8 6.20 -9.61 -1.56
CA VAL A 8 6.61 -8.66 -2.62
C VAL A 8 6.01 -7.28 -2.38
N VAL A 9 4.73 -7.19 -2.03
CA VAL A 9 4.05 -5.90 -1.77
C VAL A 9 4.61 -5.21 -0.53
N VAL A 10 4.83 -5.94 0.57
CA VAL A 10 5.42 -5.38 1.79
C VAL A 10 6.84 -4.88 1.54
N VAL A 11 7.66 -5.63 0.81
CA VAL A 11 9.02 -5.20 0.42
C VAL A 11 8.97 -3.95 -0.47
N ALA A 12 8.06 -3.90 -1.45
CA ALA A 12 7.89 -2.75 -2.32
C ALA A 12 7.45 -1.50 -1.54
N LEU A 13 6.54 -1.64 -0.58
CA LEU A 13 6.10 -0.56 0.31
C LEU A 13 7.24 -0.10 1.23
N GLY A 14 8.04 -1.03 1.76
CA GLY A 14 9.22 -0.71 2.55
C GLY A 14 10.26 0.07 1.75
N ALA A 15 10.56 -0.36 0.52
CA ALA A 15 11.47 0.34 -0.38
C ALA A 15 10.96 1.74 -0.71
N LEU A 16 9.65 1.90 -0.96
CA LEU A 16 9.02 3.19 -1.21
C LEU A 16 9.09 4.11 0.01
N ALA A 17 8.91 3.56 1.22
CA ALA A 17 9.03 4.31 2.46
C ALA A 17 10.46 4.83 2.67
N VAL A 18 11.47 3.96 2.48
CA VAL A 18 12.88 4.37 2.55
C VAL A 18 13.18 5.44 1.50
N TYR A 19 12.70 5.28 0.26
CA TYR A 19 12.87 6.28 -0.79
C TYR A 19 12.22 7.63 -0.43
N GLY A 20 11.01 7.63 0.12
CA GLY A 20 10.34 8.83 0.63
C GLY A 20 11.11 9.52 1.75
N LEU A 21 11.68 8.76 2.69
CA LEU A 21 12.51 9.30 3.76
C LEU A 21 13.83 9.88 3.23
N VAL A 22 14.51 9.16 2.32
CA VAL A 22 15.78 9.62 1.71
C VAL A 22 15.55 10.93 0.94
N THR A 23 14.50 11.03 0.14
CA THR A 23 14.18 12.27 -0.59
C THR A 23 13.87 13.44 0.34
N THR A 24 13.21 13.17 1.48
CA THR A 24 12.97 14.16 2.54
C THR A 24 14.27 14.66 3.16
N VAL A 25 15.16 13.74 3.54
CA VAL A 25 16.47 14.06 4.14
C VAL A 25 17.35 14.83 3.16
N LEU A 26 17.30 14.49 1.88
CA LEU A 26 18.00 15.20 0.80
C LEU A 26 17.36 16.54 0.42
N ASN A 27 16.30 16.98 1.12
CA ASN A 27 15.55 18.20 0.83
C ASN A 27 15.08 18.31 -0.64
N ARG A 28 14.80 17.18 -1.29
CA ARG A 28 14.33 17.16 -2.67
C ARG A 28 12.80 17.14 -2.71
N PRO A 29 12.17 18.03 -3.48
CA PRO A 29 10.74 17.95 -3.70
C PRO A 29 10.37 16.65 -4.44
N PRO A 30 9.12 16.16 -4.30
CA PRO A 30 8.67 14.95 -4.97
C PRO A 30 8.75 15.10 -6.50
N ASP A 31 9.68 14.38 -7.11
CA ASP A 31 9.96 14.40 -8.55
C ASP A 31 9.05 13.43 -9.32
N ARG A 32 9.07 13.49 -10.67
CA ARG A 32 8.33 12.57 -11.56
C ARG A 32 8.63 11.09 -11.24
N TRP A 33 9.86 10.79 -10.83
CA TRP A 33 10.26 9.45 -10.39
C TRP A 33 9.51 8.97 -9.15
N THR A 34 9.24 9.85 -8.19
CA THR A 34 8.44 9.52 -7.00
C THR A 34 7.03 9.13 -7.41
N ARG A 35 6.41 9.88 -8.34
CA ARG A 35 5.06 9.54 -8.85
C ARG A 35 5.04 8.21 -9.57
N LEU A 36 6.05 7.92 -10.40
CA LEU A 36 6.15 6.66 -11.12
C LEU A 36 6.36 5.48 -10.17
N ALA A 37 7.23 5.63 -9.17
CA ALA A 37 7.47 4.61 -8.15
C ALA A 37 6.19 4.30 -7.38
N VAL A 38 5.45 5.34 -6.93
CA VAL A 38 4.17 5.12 -6.25
C VAL A 38 3.16 4.47 -7.19
N ALA A 39 3.03 4.91 -8.44
CA ALA A 39 2.11 4.32 -9.39
C ALA A 39 2.38 2.81 -9.60
N GLY A 40 3.65 2.40 -9.66
CA GLY A 40 4.03 0.99 -9.72
C GLY A 40 3.59 0.19 -8.49
N VAL A 41 3.77 0.75 -7.29
CA VAL A 41 3.33 0.12 -6.03
C VAL A 41 1.81 0.05 -5.93
N VAL A 42 1.09 1.10 -6.34
CA VAL A 42 -0.39 1.11 -6.40
C VAL A 42 -0.90 0.04 -7.37
N ALA A 43 -0.27 -0.12 -8.53
CA ALA A 43 -0.64 -1.17 -9.48
C ALA A 43 -0.46 -2.58 -8.87
N LEU A 44 0.67 -2.82 -8.19
CA LEU A 44 0.92 -4.05 -7.45
C LEU A 44 -0.15 -4.33 -6.38
N LEU A 45 -0.51 -3.31 -5.59
CA LEU A 45 -1.57 -3.40 -4.59
C LEU A 45 -2.93 -3.71 -5.23
N ALA A 46 -3.25 -3.08 -6.36
CA ALA A 46 -4.49 -3.33 -7.09
C ALA A 46 -4.58 -4.77 -7.60
N VAL A 47 -3.47 -5.33 -8.13
CA VAL A 47 -3.41 -6.74 -8.54
C VAL A 47 -3.62 -7.67 -7.35
N GLN A 48 -2.94 -7.43 -6.24
CA GLN A 48 -3.14 -8.20 -5.00
C GLN A 48 -4.59 -8.12 -4.52
N ALA A 49 -5.18 -6.92 -4.55
CA ALA A 49 -6.55 -6.69 -4.12
C ALA A 49 -7.56 -7.42 -5.01
N ALA A 50 -7.37 -7.40 -6.33
CA ALA A 50 -8.21 -8.12 -7.27
C ALA A 50 -8.16 -9.64 -7.05
N ILE A 51 -6.96 -10.21 -6.88
CA ILE A 51 -6.79 -11.64 -6.61
C ILE A 51 -7.47 -12.02 -5.28
N ALA A 52 -7.27 -11.22 -4.24
CA ALA A 52 -7.90 -11.45 -2.95
C ALA A 52 -9.43 -11.39 -3.06
N ALA A 53 -9.98 -10.37 -3.72
CA ALA A 53 -11.42 -10.23 -3.93
C ALA A 53 -12.01 -11.44 -4.69
N VAL A 54 -11.38 -11.86 -5.80
CA VAL A 54 -11.84 -13.03 -6.57
C VAL A 54 -11.89 -14.28 -5.69
N ARG A 55 -10.89 -14.49 -4.83
CA ARG A 55 -10.87 -15.66 -3.93
C ARG A 55 -11.97 -15.62 -2.87
N VAL A 56 -12.27 -14.45 -2.32
CA VAL A 56 -13.40 -14.28 -1.40
C VAL A 56 -14.72 -14.60 -2.11
N PHE A 57 -14.94 -14.07 -3.32
CA PHE A 57 -16.14 -14.35 -4.10
C PHE A 57 -16.21 -15.79 -4.63
N SER A 58 -15.10 -16.52 -4.67
CA SER A 58 -15.09 -17.95 -5.03
C SER A 58 -15.48 -18.90 -3.89
N GLY A 59 -15.87 -18.38 -2.72
CA GLY A 59 -16.46 -19.18 -1.63
C GLY A 59 -15.51 -19.50 -0.47
N VAL A 60 -14.42 -18.75 -0.30
CA VAL A 60 -13.62 -18.83 0.93
C VAL A 60 -14.39 -18.15 2.06
N GLU A 61 -14.81 -18.91 3.07
CA GLU A 61 -15.39 -18.32 4.28
C GLU A 61 -14.30 -17.63 5.09
N LEU A 62 -14.44 -16.31 5.24
CA LEU A 62 -13.60 -15.53 6.13
C LEU A 62 -14.39 -15.22 7.42
N PRO A 63 -13.74 -15.22 8.60
CA PRO A 63 -14.39 -14.91 9.87
C PRO A 63 -15.08 -13.55 9.87
N GLU A 64 -14.51 -12.57 9.16
CA GLU A 64 -15.01 -11.20 9.07
C GLU A 64 -14.86 -10.64 7.64
N THR A 65 -15.66 -11.13 6.70
CA THR A 65 -15.62 -10.69 5.28
C THR A 65 -15.75 -9.17 5.12
N SER A 66 -16.63 -8.52 5.90
CA SER A 66 -16.81 -7.06 5.84
C SER A 66 -15.54 -6.30 6.26
N THR A 67 -14.90 -6.72 7.36
CA THR A 67 -13.65 -6.13 7.85
C THR A 67 -12.55 -6.31 6.80
N PHE A 68 -12.44 -7.49 6.21
CA PHE A 68 -11.47 -7.78 5.16
C PHE A 68 -11.66 -6.86 3.94
N LEU A 69 -12.88 -6.69 3.45
CA LEU A 69 -13.16 -5.81 2.31
C LEU A 69 -12.84 -4.34 2.60
N ILE A 70 -13.11 -3.85 3.81
CA ILE A 70 -12.76 -2.49 4.22
C ILE A 70 -11.24 -2.29 4.18
N TYR A 71 -10.47 -3.21 4.78
CA TYR A 71 -9.01 -3.13 4.76
C TYR A 71 -8.43 -3.26 3.35
N LEU A 72 -9.09 -4.03 2.48
CA LEU A 72 -8.71 -4.16 1.08
C LEU A 72 -8.79 -2.81 0.36
N VAL A 73 -9.91 -2.11 0.52
CA VAL A 73 -10.12 -0.76 -0.06
C VAL A 73 -9.12 0.23 0.54
N VAL A 74 -8.95 0.22 1.87
CA VAL A 74 -7.99 1.10 2.56
C VAL A 74 -6.57 0.90 2.02
N SER A 75 -6.13 -0.35 1.82
CA SER A 75 -4.79 -0.64 1.33
C SER A 75 -4.51 -0.03 -0.05
N VAL A 76 -5.51 0.00 -0.94
CA VAL A 76 -5.39 0.55 -2.30
C VAL A 76 -5.55 2.07 -2.31
N CYS A 77 -6.42 2.64 -1.47
CA CYS A 77 -6.75 4.07 -1.48
C CYS A 77 -5.77 4.96 -0.69
N VAL A 78 -5.14 4.45 0.37
CA VAL A 78 -4.26 5.26 1.24
C VAL A 78 -3.08 5.85 0.46
N LEU A 79 -2.42 5.05 -0.38
CA LEU A 79 -1.20 5.46 -1.09
C LEU A 79 -1.48 6.55 -2.15
N PRO A 80 -2.50 6.44 -3.02
CA PRO A 80 -2.92 7.51 -3.92
C PRO A 80 -3.27 8.80 -3.19
N ILE A 81 -4.05 8.71 -2.11
CA ILE A 81 -4.45 9.89 -1.33
C ILE A 81 -3.23 10.57 -0.72
N ALA A 82 -2.32 9.81 -0.11
CA ALA A 82 -1.07 10.33 0.42
C ALA A 82 -0.23 11.02 -0.67
N THR A 83 -0.16 10.46 -1.89
CA THR A 83 0.54 11.14 -2.99
C THR A 83 -0.11 12.43 -3.45
N GLN A 84 -1.44 12.50 -3.48
CA GLN A 84 -2.13 13.74 -3.81
C GLN A 84 -1.74 14.85 -2.83
N PHE A 85 -1.80 14.57 -1.53
CA PHE A 85 -1.34 15.49 -0.50
C PHE A 85 0.14 15.87 -0.65
N ALA A 86 1.02 14.90 -0.93
CA ALA A 86 2.43 15.15 -1.16
C ALA A 86 2.72 16.05 -2.39
N THR A 87 1.83 16.04 -3.39
CA THR A 87 2.00 16.81 -4.64
C THR A 87 1.23 18.12 -4.66
N ALA A 88 0.24 18.32 -3.78
CA ALA A 88 -0.56 19.54 -3.69
C ALA A 88 0.31 20.74 -3.25
N GLU A 89 1.10 20.57 -2.20
CA GLU A 89 2.17 21.50 -1.84
C GLU A 89 3.55 20.81 -1.96
N PRO A 90 4.29 21.01 -3.06
CA PRO A 90 5.60 20.40 -3.27
C PRO A 90 6.66 21.03 -2.35
N THR A 91 6.65 20.61 -1.09
CA THR A 91 7.66 20.94 -0.09
C THR A 91 8.57 19.75 0.17
N ARG A 92 9.67 19.96 0.91
CA ARG A 92 10.56 18.86 1.37
C ARG A 92 9.81 17.75 2.12
N TRP A 93 8.63 18.04 2.68
CA TRP A 93 7.82 17.10 3.44
C TRP A 93 6.99 16.15 2.57
N GLY A 94 6.90 16.40 1.26
CA GLY A 94 6.18 15.51 0.34
C GLY A 94 6.72 14.07 0.38
N GLY A 95 8.05 13.89 0.50
CA GLY A 95 8.65 12.57 0.68
C GLY A 95 8.22 11.88 1.98
N ALA A 96 8.07 12.63 3.08
CA ALA A 96 7.66 12.11 4.37
C ALA A 96 6.19 11.67 4.35
N VAL A 97 5.32 12.41 3.65
CA VAL A 97 3.92 12.03 3.45
C VAL A 97 3.82 10.74 2.64
N VAL A 98 4.62 10.59 1.58
CA VAL A 98 4.68 9.33 0.80
C VAL A 98 5.18 8.18 1.67
N ALA A 99 6.20 8.41 2.49
CA ALA A 99 6.71 7.39 3.40
C ALA A 99 5.68 6.96 4.44
N ALA A 100 4.98 7.92 5.06
CA ALA A 100 3.91 7.63 6.01
C ALA A 100 2.76 6.85 5.36
N GLY A 101 2.35 7.23 4.14
CA GLY A 101 1.35 6.50 3.37
C GLY A 101 1.79 5.05 3.07
N ALA A 102 3.04 4.86 2.65
CA ALA A 102 3.59 3.54 2.37
C ALA A 102 3.63 2.64 3.61
N ILE A 103 4.04 3.17 4.76
CA ILE A 103 4.03 2.46 6.04
C ILE A 103 2.61 2.10 6.46
N GLY A 104 1.67 3.05 6.39
CA GLY A 104 0.26 2.81 6.72
C GLY A 104 -0.36 1.72 5.85
N THR A 105 -0.09 1.74 4.55
CA THR A 105 -0.52 0.69 3.62
C THR A 105 0.12 -0.66 3.96
N ALA A 106 1.40 -0.71 4.34
CA ALA A 106 2.06 -1.96 4.72
C ALA A 106 1.41 -2.60 5.95
N VAL A 107 1.07 -1.79 6.96
CA VAL A 107 0.34 -2.26 8.15
C VAL A 107 -1.02 -2.83 7.77
N ALA A 108 -1.76 -2.17 6.88
CA ALA A 108 -3.05 -2.67 6.38
C ALA A 108 -2.91 -4.02 5.65
N VAL A 109 -1.86 -4.18 4.83
CA VAL A 109 -1.57 -5.42 4.11
C VAL A 109 -1.23 -6.56 5.07
N VAL A 110 -0.40 -6.32 6.08
CA VAL A 110 -0.10 -7.34 7.12
C VAL A 110 -1.36 -7.70 7.90
N ARG A 111 -2.23 -6.71 8.19
CA ARG A 111 -3.50 -6.97 8.86
C ARG A 111 -4.43 -7.84 8.01
N LEU A 112 -4.50 -7.60 6.70
CA LEU A 112 -5.25 -8.44 5.76
C LEU A 112 -4.73 -9.87 5.73
N GLN A 113 -3.41 -10.06 5.74
CA GLN A 113 -2.82 -11.40 5.81
C GLN A 113 -3.23 -12.11 7.11
N GLY A 114 -3.14 -11.45 8.27
CA GLY A 114 -3.56 -12.07 9.53
C GLY A 114 -5.06 -12.42 9.58
N LEU A 115 -5.93 -11.61 8.95
CA LEU A 115 -7.35 -11.95 8.82
C LEU A 115 -7.60 -13.12 7.87
N TRP A 116 -6.75 -13.28 6.85
CA TRP A 116 -6.81 -14.41 5.93
C TRP A 116 -6.37 -15.71 6.61
N ASP A 117 -5.25 -15.68 7.34
CA ASP A 117 -4.68 -16.87 7.99
C ASP A 117 -5.54 -17.36 9.16
N ALA A 118 -6.31 -16.48 9.80
CA ALA A 118 -7.29 -16.85 10.82
C ALA A 118 -8.56 -17.50 10.26
N GLY A 119 -8.82 -17.37 8.95
CA GLY A 119 -10.01 -17.89 8.28
C GLY A 119 -9.79 -19.12 7.41
N ALA A 120 -8.54 -19.43 7.05
CA ALA A 120 -8.15 -20.61 6.28
C ALA A 120 -7.89 -21.82 7.18
#